data_AF-A0A4V2RFG8-F1
#
_entry.id   AF-A0A4V2RFG8-F1
#
_cell.length_a   1.000
_cell.length_b   1.000
_cell.length_c   1.000
_cell.angle_alpha   90.00
_cell.angle_beta   90.00
_cell.angle_gamma   90.00
#
_symmetry.space_group_name_H-M   'P 1'
#
loop_
_entity.id
_entity.type
_entity.pdbx_description
1 polymer ?
#
loop_
_entity_poly.entity_id
_entity_poly.type
_entity_poly.pdbx_seq_one_letter_code
_entity_poly.pdbx_strand_id
1 'polypeptide(L)'
;MSQEDHIELFILKNAVITRDLRTAFNVNRIGNTRGALEAQADSLVADYLRQVDFETLAAAERMSEFYKLFYALENDIRELIEATMLESSGNDWWKTCVPQVVRENVQKNYDREAAEGLPPRSDRLIDYTTFGELGEIVKDNWDVFSGMFSNATRNRVLRVINRLNLVRGPIAHCNFLPEEEAIRLKLAIRDWYKLME
;
A
#
# COMPACT_ATOMS: atom_id res chain seq x y z
N MET A 1 -21.43 35.38 -7.64
CA MET A 1 -21.00 33.98 -7.60
C MET A 1 -22.21 33.12 -7.36
N SER A 2 -22.39 32.11 -8.20
CA SER A 2 -23.43 31.11 -8.02
C SER A 2 -23.10 30.22 -6.80
N GLN A 3 -24.08 29.47 -6.32
CA GLN A 3 -23.85 28.47 -5.26
C GLN A 3 -22.84 27.40 -5.71
N GLU A 4 -22.85 27.04 -6.99
CA GLU A 4 -21.87 26.16 -7.64
C GLU A 4 -20.46 26.75 -7.56
N ASP A 5 -20.28 28.04 -7.89
CA ASP A 5 -18.96 28.70 -7.84
C ASP A 5 -18.37 28.65 -6.41
N HIS A 6 -19.23 28.75 -5.39
CA HIS A 6 -18.80 28.66 -3.99
C HIS A 6 -18.39 27.25 -3.59
N ILE A 7 -19.10 26.22 -4.07
CA ILE A 7 -18.76 24.81 -3.84
C ILE A 7 -17.45 24.47 -4.56
N GLU A 8 -17.31 24.87 -5.81
CA GLU A 8 -16.09 24.65 -6.60
C GLU A 8 -14.89 25.32 -5.94
N LEU A 9 -15.03 26.58 -5.51
CA LEU A 9 -13.98 27.29 -4.80
C LEU A 9 -13.61 26.61 -3.46
N PHE A 10 -14.60 26.05 -2.75
CA PHE A 10 -14.35 25.30 -1.53
C PHE A 10 -13.52 24.03 -1.79
N ILE A 11 -13.89 23.25 -2.81
CA ILE A 11 -13.18 22.02 -3.21
C ILE A 11 -11.73 22.37 -3.61
N LEU A 12 -11.54 23.39 -4.45
CA LEU A 12 -10.21 23.84 -4.87
C LEU A 12 -9.34 24.27 -3.69
N LYS A 13 -9.89 25.05 -2.76
CA LYS A 13 -9.17 25.46 -1.54
C LYS A 13 -8.79 24.26 -0.68
N ASN A 14 -9.69 23.29 -0.52
CA ASN A 14 -9.42 22.07 0.24
C ASN A 14 -8.28 21.25 -0.38
N ALA A 15 -8.26 21.13 -1.72
CA ALA A 15 -7.20 20.44 -2.44
C ALA A 15 -5.83 21.13 -2.24
N VAL A 16 -5.78 22.46 -2.33
CA VAL A 16 -4.54 23.24 -2.09
C VAL A 16 -4.07 23.08 -0.64
N ILE A 17 -4.96 23.25 0.35
CA ILE A 17 -4.64 23.09 1.77
C ILE A 17 -4.09 21.69 2.05
N THR A 18 -4.74 20.65 1.50
CA THR A 18 -4.31 19.26 1.67
C THR A 18 -2.92 19.02 1.09
N ARG A 19 -2.64 19.57 -0.10
CA ARG A 19 -1.31 19.50 -0.74
C ARG A 19 -0.24 20.18 0.11
N ASP A 20 -0.53 21.37 0.61
CA ASP A 20 0.42 22.17 1.38
C ASP A 20 0.68 21.53 2.76
N LEU A 21 -0.36 20.98 3.41
CA LEU A 21 -0.22 20.16 4.62
C LEU A 21 0.66 18.94 4.35
N ARG A 22 0.37 18.14 3.30
CA ARG A 22 1.20 16.97 2.94
C ARG A 22 2.68 17.34 2.75
N THR A 23 2.94 18.49 2.13
CA THR A 23 4.29 19.02 1.94
C THR A 23 4.94 19.36 3.29
N ALA A 24 4.23 20.06 4.19
CA ALA A 24 4.72 20.39 5.52
C ALA A 24 4.96 19.15 6.39
N PHE A 25 4.08 18.15 6.37
CA PHE A 25 4.26 16.89 7.08
C PHE A 25 5.53 16.15 6.61
N ASN A 26 5.74 16.08 5.29
CA ASN A 26 6.91 15.44 4.71
C ASN A 26 8.21 16.15 5.06
N VAL A 27 8.27 17.48 4.91
CA VAL A 27 9.48 18.28 5.22
C VAL A 27 9.84 18.19 6.69
N ASN A 28 8.84 18.26 7.57
CA ASN A 28 9.07 18.27 9.02
C ASN A 28 9.09 16.86 9.63
N ARG A 29 8.93 15.80 8.82
CA ARG A 29 8.85 14.39 9.28
C ARG A 29 7.83 14.17 10.41
N ILE A 30 6.77 14.98 10.44
CA ILE A 30 5.73 14.92 11.47
C ILE A 30 5.00 13.57 11.33
N GLY A 31 4.96 12.78 12.40
CA GLY A 31 4.42 11.41 12.41
C GLY A 31 5.45 10.30 12.22
N ASN A 32 6.71 10.63 11.90
CA ASN A 32 7.83 9.68 11.80
C ASN A 32 8.77 9.77 13.02
N THR A 33 8.21 10.09 14.18
CA THR A 33 8.99 10.20 15.41
C THR A 33 9.05 8.83 16.07
N ARG A 34 10.23 8.20 16.01
CA ARG A 34 10.58 7.09 16.90
C ARG A 34 10.24 7.46 18.33
N GLY A 35 9.67 6.53 19.08
CA GLY A 35 9.49 6.73 20.51
C GLY A 35 10.83 6.98 21.18
N ALA A 36 10.87 7.77 22.27
CA ALA A 36 12.13 8.03 22.98
C ALA A 36 12.85 6.74 23.43
N LEU A 37 12.07 5.69 23.75
CA LEU A 37 12.59 4.36 24.10
C LEU A 37 13.14 3.61 22.88
N GLU A 38 12.46 3.66 21.74
CA GLU A 38 12.91 3.05 20.49
C GLU A 38 14.25 3.65 20.04
N ALA A 39 14.37 4.97 20.08
CA ALA A 39 15.61 5.66 19.73
C ALA A 39 16.77 5.33 20.70
N GLN A 40 16.50 5.13 21.99
CA GLN A 40 17.52 4.66 22.94
C GLN A 40 17.94 3.21 22.67
N ALA A 41 16.99 2.36 22.26
CA ALA A 41 17.23 0.96 21.96
C ALA A 41 18.14 0.74 20.74
N ASP A 42 18.26 1.71 19.82
CA ASP A 42 19.20 1.66 18.70
C ASP A 42 20.65 1.40 19.16
N SER A 43 21.03 1.93 20.32
CA SER A 43 22.35 1.71 20.91
C SER A 43 22.64 0.25 21.27
N LEU A 44 21.59 -0.54 21.53
CA LEU A 44 21.71 -1.97 21.89
C LEU A 44 22.19 -2.82 20.71
N VAL A 45 21.92 -2.39 19.47
CA VAL A 45 22.25 -3.15 18.25
C VAL A 45 23.39 -2.54 17.45
N ALA A 46 23.72 -1.26 17.69
CA ALA A 46 24.68 -0.50 16.90
C ALA A 46 26.07 -1.17 16.79
N ASP A 47 26.62 -1.65 17.90
CA ASP A 47 27.94 -2.31 17.91
C ASP A 47 27.95 -3.67 17.21
N TYR A 48 26.81 -4.36 17.18
CA TYR A 48 26.66 -5.62 16.44
C TYR A 48 26.52 -5.36 14.94
N LEU A 49 25.75 -4.34 14.55
CA LEU A 49 25.59 -3.96 13.13
C LEU A 49 26.90 -3.49 12.51
N ARG A 50 27.81 -2.86 13.28
CA ARG A 50 29.16 -2.49 12.81
C ARG A 50 30.03 -3.69 12.39
N GLN A 51 29.69 -4.89 12.84
CA GLN A 51 30.40 -6.12 12.50
C GLN A 51 29.82 -6.78 11.23
N VAL A 52 28.65 -6.34 10.77
CA VAL A 52 28.05 -6.79 9.52
C VAL A 52 28.87 -6.24 8.36
N ASP A 53 29.02 -7.05 7.31
CA ASP A 53 29.73 -6.64 6.12
C ASP A 53 29.13 -5.37 5.49
N PHE A 54 30.01 -4.48 5.01
CA PHE A 54 29.61 -3.19 4.46
C PHE A 54 28.69 -3.33 3.24
N GLU A 55 28.91 -4.34 2.38
CA GLU A 55 28.07 -4.54 1.20
C GLU A 55 26.65 -4.96 1.60
N THR A 56 26.52 -5.73 2.68
CA THR A 56 25.21 -6.12 3.23
C THR A 56 24.45 -4.92 3.77
N LEU A 57 25.12 -4.02 4.51
CA LEU A 57 24.50 -2.80 5.02
C LEU A 57 24.10 -1.84 3.89
N ALA A 58 24.95 -1.67 2.88
CA ALA A 58 24.66 -0.85 1.71
C ALA A 58 23.48 -1.42 0.90
N ALA A 59 23.40 -2.76 0.77
CA ALA A 59 22.26 -3.43 0.15
C ALA A 59 20.99 -3.23 0.96
N ALA A 60 21.03 -3.33 2.30
CA ALA A 60 19.89 -3.10 3.17
C ALA A 60 19.34 -1.68 3.05
N GLU A 61 20.22 -0.66 3.03
CA GLU A 61 19.83 0.74 2.84
C GLU A 61 19.10 0.92 1.51
N ARG A 62 19.66 0.40 0.40
CA ARG A 62 19.01 0.44 -0.91
C ARG A 62 17.67 -0.30 -0.91
N MET A 63 17.59 -1.47 -0.27
CA MET A 63 16.37 -2.27 -0.23
C MET A 63 15.26 -1.60 0.60
N SER A 64 15.62 -0.79 1.59
CA SER A 64 14.66 -0.02 2.41
C SER A 64 13.82 0.95 1.56
N GLU A 65 14.39 1.51 0.49
CA GLU A 65 13.69 2.38 -0.44
C GLU A 65 12.51 1.66 -1.12
N PHE A 66 12.72 0.40 -1.52
CA PHE A 66 11.67 -0.39 -2.16
C PHE A 66 10.60 -0.82 -1.17
N TYR A 67 10.98 -1.18 0.06
CA TYR A 67 10.00 -1.45 1.13
C TYR A 67 9.09 -0.24 1.35
N LYS A 68 9.66 0.97 1.42
CA LYS A 68 8.88 2.21 1.56
C LYS A 68 7.87 2.39 0.41
N LEU A 69 8.30 2.18 -0.83
CA LEU A 69 7.41 2.27 -2.00
C LEU A 69 6.26 1.26 -1.91
N PHE A 70 6.57 0.02 -1.52
CA PHE A 70 5.59 -1.05 -1.37
C PHE A 70 4.59 -0.76 -0.25
N TYR A 71 5.09 -0.36 0.92
CA TYR A 71 4.24 0.00 2.05
C TYR A 71 3.26 1.11 1.67
N ALA A 72 3.73 2.16 1.00
CA ALA A 72 2.87 3.25 0.56
C ALA A 72 1.82 2.76 -0.45
N LEU A 73 2.27 2.09 -1.52
CA LEU A 73 1.39 1.66 -2.61
C LEU A 73 0.37 0.60 -2.17
N GLU A 74 0.77 -0.41 -1.41
CA GLU A 74 -0.14 -1.47 -0.99
C GLU A 74 -1.26 -0.91 -0.12
N ASN A 75 -0.94 -0.01 0.82
CA ASN A 75 -1.94 0.63 1.68
C ASN A 75 -2.82 1.63 0.92
N ASP A 76 -2.27 2.36 -0.06
CA ASP A 76 -3.04 3.23 -0.95
C ASP A 76 -4.06 2.44 -1.77
N ILE A 77 -3.68 1.27 -2.30
CA ILE A 77 -4.59 0.37 -3.03
C ILE A 77 -5.64 -0.23 -2.09
N ARG A 78 -5.27 -0.64 -0.86
CA ARG A 78 -6.23 -1.13 0.13
C ARG A 78 -7.28 -0.09 0.46
N GLU A 79 -6.85 1.14 0.72
CA GLU A 79 -7.74 2.25 1.04
C GLU A 79 -8.69 2.55 -0.12
N LEU A 80 -8.17 2.57 -1.36
CA LEU A 80 -8.97 2.75 -2.57
C LEU A 80 -10.07 1.68 -2.66
N ILE A 81 -9.70 0.40 -2.53
CA ILE A 81 -10.63 -0.71 -2.64
C ILE A 81 -11.66 -0.66 -1.51
N GLU A 82 -11.22 -0.48 -0.26
CA GLU A 82 -12.12 -0.41 0.90
C GLU A 82 -13.12 0.74 0.76
N ALA A 83 -12.66 1.94 0.41
CA ALA A 83 -13.52 3.11 0.23
C ALA A 83 -14.56 2.90 -0.88
N THR A 84 -14.12 2.42 -2.06
CA THR A 84 -15.02 2.15 -3.19
C THR A 84 -16.05 1.07 -2.87
N MET A 85 -15.64 -0.01 -2.18
CA MET A 85 -16.55 -1.10 -1.83
C MET A 85 -17.54 -0.70 -0.72
N LEU A 86 -17.11 0.12 0.24
CA LEU A 86 -18.00 0.68 1.26
C LEU A 86 -19.05 1.59 0.63
N GLU A 87 -18.66 2.42 -0.34
CA GLU A 87 -19.60 3.28 -1.07
C GLU A 87 -20.61 2.47 -1.91
N SER A 88 -20.16 1.41 -2.59
CA SER A 88 -21.03 0.62 -3.47
C SER A 88 -21.92 -0.38 -2.75
N SER A 89 -21.44 -0.97 -1.65
CA SER A 89 -22.02 -2.19 -1.06
C SER A 89 -22.18 -2.13 0.45
N GLY A 90 -21.81 -1.01 1.09
CA GLY A 90 -21.96 -0.79 2.53
C GLY A 90 -21.08 -1.69 3.39
N ASN A 91 -21.35 -1.72 4.69
CA ASN A 91 -20.47 -2.37 5.69
C ASN A 91 -20.30 -3.89 5.51
N ASP A 92 -21.24 -4.57 4.85
CA ASP A 92 -21.17 -6.02 4.62
C ASP A 92 -20.41 -6.40 3.34
N TRP A 93 -19.83 -5.44 2.62
CA TRP A 93 -19.08 -5.67 1.37
C TRP A 93 -18.02 -6.76 1.51
N TRP A 94 -17.34 -6.83 2.66
CA TRP A 94 -16.32 -7.86 2.89
C TRP A 94 -16.91 -9.26 2.80
N LYS A 95 -18.15 -9.48 3.26
CA LYS A 95 -18.78 -10.81 3.27
C LYS A 95 -19.43 -11.15 1.94
N THR A 96 -19.98 -10.15 1.25
CA THR A 96 -20.84 -10.33 0.07
C THR A 96 -20.10 -10.20 -1.25
N CYS A 97 -19.08 -9.33 -1.32
CA CYS A 97 -18.41 -8.96 -2.56
C CYS A 97 -17.00 -9.54 -2.70
N VAL A 98 -16.35 -9.91 -1.58
CA VAL A 98 -15.00 -10.47 -1.61
C VAL A 98 -15.06 -11.97 -1.95
N PRO A 99 -14.26 -12.44 -2.93
CA PRO A 99 -14.24 -13.85 -3.32
C PRO A 99 -13.96 -14.77 -2.12
N GLN A 100 -14.64 -15.91 -2.05
CA GLN A 100 -14.52 -16.84 -0.93
C GLN A 100 -13.07 -17.26 -0.65
N VAL A 101 -12.30 -17.54 -1.70
CA VAL A 101 -10.88 -17.92 -1.59
C VAL A 101 -10.05 -16.84 -0.90
N VAL A 102 -10.31 -15.56 -1.21
CA VAL A 102 -9.62 -14.44 -0.57
C VAL A 102 -10.01 -14.33 0.90
N ARG A 103 -11.30 -14.45 1.23
CA ARG A 103 -11.79 -14.41 2.62
C ARG A 103 -11.18 -15.52 3.47
N GLU A 104 -11.12 -16.74 2.94
CA GLU A 104 -10.55 -17.90 3.64
C GLU A 104 -9.04 -17.75 3.87
N ASN A 105 -8.29 -17.26 2.88
CA ASN A 105 -6.86 -16.99 3.02
C ASN A 105 -6.58 -15.92 4.07
N VAL A 106 -7.35 -14.82 4.04
CA VAL A 106 -7.25 -13.73 5.02
C VAL A 106 -7.55 -14.23 6.43
N GLN A 107 -8.63 -14.98 6.61
CA GLN A 107 -9.00 -15.53 7.92
C GLN A 107 -7.90 -16.46 8.44
N LYS A 108 -7.36 -17.33 7.58
CA LYS A 108 -6.24 -18.21 7.93
C LYS A 108 -4.99 -17.43 8.37
N ASN A 109 -4.67 -16.32 7.68
CA ASN A 109 -3.54 -15.47 8.04
C ASN A 109 -3.78 -14.77 9.40
N TYR A 110 -4.98 -14.23 9.60
CA TYR A 110 -5.40 -13.62 10.86
C TYR A 110 -5.28 -14.59 12.04
N ASP A 111 -5.87 -15.79 11.92
CA ASP A 111 -5.90 -16.79 12.98
C ASP A 111 -4.49 -17.30 13.31
N ARG A 112 -3.65 -17.51 12.28
CA ARG A 112 -2.26 -17.91 12.46
C ARG A 112 -1.49 -16.87 13.26
N GLU A 113 -1.63 -15.59 12.93
CA GLU A 113 -0.90 -14.52 13.61
C GLU A 113 -1.38 -14.30 15.04
N ALA A 114 -2.69 -14.40 15.28
CA ALA A 114 -3.26 -14.37 16.62
C ALA A 114 -2.76 -15.54 17.49
N ALA A 115 -2.54 -16.73 16.90
CA ALA A 115 -2.03 -17.90 17.62
C ALA A 115 -0.57 -17.75 18.09
N GLU A 116 0.24 -16.93 17.41
CA GLU A 116 1.65 -16.68 17.77
C GLU A 116 1.81 -15.70 18.96
N GLY A 117 0.70 -15.19 19.52
CA GLY A 117 0.73 -14.25 20.65
C GLY A 117 1.24 -12.85 20.30
N LEU A 118 1.34 -12.53 19.01
CA LEU A 118 1.62 -11.19 18.53
C LEU A 118 0.35 -10.33 18.58
N PRO A 119 0.47 -9.01 18.83
CA PRO A 119 -0.68 -8.12 18.66
C PRO A 119 -1.20 -8.23 17.21
N PRO A 120 -2.53 -8.22 17.01
CA PRO A 120 -3.10 -8.22 15.67
C PRO A 120 -2.49 -7.08 14.85
N ARG A 121 -2.07 -7.37 13.61
CA ARG A 121 -1.47 -6.34 12.75
C ARG A 121 -2.45 -5.18 12.45
N SER A 122 -3.74 -5.49 12.44
CA SER A 122 -4.83 -4.55 12.16
C SER A 122 -6.18 -5.18 12.51
N ASP A 123 -7.15 -4.31 12.76
CA ASP A 123 -8.56 -4.65 12.90
C ASP A 123 -9.27 -4.79 11.53
N ARG A 124 -8.68 -4.27 10.45
CA ARG A 124 -9.24 -4.37 9.10
C ARG A 124 -8.76 -5.65 8.42
N LEU A 125 -9.69 -6.48 7.97
CA LEU A 125 -9.38 -7.74 7.29
C LEU A 125 -8.62 -7.52 5.97
N ILE A 126 -8.84 -6.39 5.29
CA ILE A 126 -8.10 -6.04 4.06
C ILE A 126 -6.59 -5.86 4.30
N ASP A 127 -6.14 -5.59 5.52
CA ASP A 127 -4.72 -5.47 5.85
C ASP A 127 -3.99 -6.84 5.88
N TYR A 128 -4.73 -7.95 5.75
CA TYR A 128 -4.21 -9.31 5.64
C TYR A 128 -4.15 -9.82 4.20
N THR A 129 -4.58 -9.02 3.22
CA THR A 129 -4.50 -9.38 1.79
C THR A 129 -3.13 -9.08 1.21
N THR A 130 -2.84 -9.72 0.09
CA THR A 130 -1.70 -9.45 -0.81
C THR A 130 -2.16 -8.67 -2.05
N PHE A 131 -1.23 -8.12 -2.85
CA PHE A 131 -1.59 -7.54 -4.16
C PHE A 131 -2.38 -8.50 -5.05
N GLY A 132 -2.00 -9.78 -5.08
CA GLY A 132 -2.73 -10.78 -5.87
C GLY A 132 -4.20 -10.87 -5.45
N GLU A 133 -4.47 -10.91 -4.14
CA GLU A 133 -5.83 -10.97 -3.59
C GLU A 133 -6.59 -9.66 -3.80
N LEU A 134 -5.94 -8.51 -3.69
CA LEU A 134 -6.53 -7.21 -4.06
C LEU A 134 -6.93 -7.20 -5.54
N GLY A 135 -6.10 -7.79 -6.40
CA GLY A 135 -6.41 -7.99 -7.82
C GLY A 135 -7.67 -8.85 -8.03
N GLU A 136 -7.83 -9.93 -7.28
CA GLU A 136 -9.04 -10.77 -7.35
C GLU A 136 -10.30 -10.03 -6.87
N ILE A 137 -10.19 -9.18 -5.84
CA ILE A 137 -11.31 -8.33 -5.40
C ILE A 137 -11.72 -7.35 -6.52
N VAL A 138 -10.77 -6.62 -7.10
CA VAL A 138 -11.02 -5.69 -8.21
C VAL A 138 -11.59 -6.42 -9.42
N LYS A 139 -11.07 -7.62 -9.69
CA LYS A 139 -11.49 -8.46 -10.81
C LYS A 139 -12.95 -8.87 -10.69
N ASP A 140 -13.41 -9.33 -9.53
CA ASP A 140 -14.77 -9.84 -9.35
C ASP A 140 -15.80 -8.72 -9.17
N ASN A 141 -15.35 -7.52 -8.81
CA ASN A 141 -16.19 -6.33 -8.65
C ASN A 141 -15.92 -5.28 -9.74
N TRP A 142 -15.53 -5.71 -10.94
CA TRP A 142 -15.04 -4.80 -11.99
C TRP A 142 -16.04 -3.70 -12.37
N ASP A 143 -17.34 -3.98 -12.37
CA ASP A 143 -18.36 -2.99 -12.73
C ASP A 143 -18.31 -1.76 -11.81
N VAL A 144 -17.99 -1.96 -10.52
CA VAL A 144 -17.81 -0.88 -9.54
C VAL A 144 -16.54 -0.07 -9.82
N PHE A 145 -15.44 -0.74 -10.16
CA PHE A 145 -14.15 -0.10 -10.39
C PHE A 145 -13.99 0.51 -11.79
N SER A 146 -14.79 0.07 -12.77
CA SER A 146 -14.61 0.42 -14.18
C SER A 146 -14.65 1.93 -14.46
N GLY A 147 -15.47 2.68 -13.72
CA GLY A 147 -15.55 4.14 -13.83
C GLY A 147 -14.29 4.87 -13.39
N MET A 148 -13.57 4.33 -12.40
CA MET A 148 -12.31 4.90 -11.89
C MET A 148 -11.14 4.64 -12.83
N PHE A 149 -11.21 3.53 -13.57
CA PHE A 149 -10.21 3.11 -14.54
C PHE A 149 -10.69 3.35 -15.97
N SER A 150 -11.31 4.50 -16.23
CA SER A 150 -12.01 4.81 -17.50
C SER A 150 -11.12 4.68 -18.75
N ASN A 151 -9.81 4.89 -18.62
CA ASN A 151 -8.82 4.74 -19.69
C ASN A 151 -8.09 3.38 -19.67
N ALA A 152 -8.61 2.39 -18.94
CA ALA A 152 -8.00 1.09 -18.81
C ALA A 152 -9.02 -0.06 -18.84
N THR A 153 -8.60 -1.19 -19.41
CA THR A 153 -9.37 -2.43 -19.34
C THR A 153 -9.07 -3.18 -18.06
N ARG A 154 -10.02 -4.00 -17.58
CA ARG A 154 -9.83 -4.96 -16.47
C ARG A 154 -8.49 -5.69 -16.58
N ASN A 155 -8.20 -6.23 -17.76
CA ASN A 155 -6.95 -6.96 -18.01
C ASN A 155 -5.69 -6.11 -17.86
N ARG A 156 -5.74 -4.81 -18.20
CA ARG A 156 -4.60 -3.90 -18.02
C ARG A 156 -4.35 -3.64 -16.54
N VAL A 157 -5.40 -3.39 -15.76
CA VAL A 157 -5.31 -3.20 -14.30
C VAL A 157 -4.74 -4.45 -13.62
N LEU A 158 -5.29 -5.63 -13.93
CA LEU A 158 -4.82 -6.89 -13.33
C LEU A 158 -3.39 -7.24 -13.71
N ARG A 159 -2.92 -6.87 -14.92
CA ARG A 159 -1.51 -7.04 -15.30
C ARG A 159 -0.58 -6.20 -14.42
N VAL A 160 -0.95 -4.94 -14.13
CA VAL A 160 -0.15 -4.07 -13.26
C VAL A 160 -0.12 -4.63 -11.84
N ILE A 161 -1.27 -5.01 -11.28
CA ILE A 161 -1.36 -5.61 -9.94
C ILE A 161 -0.52 -6.89 -9.85
N ASN A 162 -0.63 -7.79 -10.83
CA ASN A 162 0.17 -9.02 -10.86
C ASN A 162 1.67 -8.74 -10.93
N ARG A 163 2.10 -7.69 -11.66
CA ARG A 163 3.50 -7.29 -11.70
C ARG A 163 3.99 -6.83 -10.34
N LEU A 164 3.20 -6.03 -9.61
CA LEU A 164 3.51 -5.62 -8.25
C LEU A 164 3.62 -6.82 -7.30
N ASN A 165 2.68 -7.78 -7.41
CA ASN A 165 2.70 -9.00 -6.59
C ASN A 165 3.97 -9.83 -6.80
N LEU A 166 4.46 -9.97 -8.04
CA LEU A 166 5.68 -10.72 -8.35
C LEU A 166 6.94 -10.05 -7.76
N VAL A 167 7.06 -8.73 -7.89
CA VAL A 167 8.23 -8.00 -7.38
C VAL A 167 8.24 -7.89 -5.86
N ARG A 168 7.07 -7.98 -5.21
CA ARG A 168 6.96 -8.05 -3.74
C ARG A 168 7.77 -9.20 -3.16
N GLY A 169 7.79 -10.37 -3.82
CA GLY A 169 8.42 -11.59 -3.31
C GLY A 169 9.88 -11.37 -2.89
N PRO A 170 10.78 -10.98 -3.80
CA PRO A 170 12.18 -10.71 -3.47
C PRO A 170 12.36 -9.72 -2.31
N ILE A 171 11.58 -8.65 -2.28
CA ILE A 171 11.68 -7.60 -1.24
C ILE A 171 11.25 -8.13 0.13
N ALA A 172 10.13 -8.85 0.19
CA ALA A 172 9.61 -9.44 1.43
C ALA A 172 10.50 -10.56 1.99
N HIS A 173 11.29 -11.20 1.14
CA HIS A 173 12.23 -12.26 1.52
C HIS A 173 13.67 -11.77 1.72
N CYS A 174 13.87 -10.45 1.92
CA CYS A 174 15.18 -9.84 2.16
C CYS A 174 16.23 -10.14 1.08
N ASN A 175 15.79 -10.39 -0.17
CA ASN A 175 16.68 -10.63 -1.29
C ASN A 175 17.01 -9.32 -2.01
N PHE A 176 18.22 -9.25 -2.56
CA PHE A 176 18.63 -8.11 -3.38
C PHE A 176 17.78 -8.04 -4.65
N LEU A 177 17.21 -6.86 -4.92
CA LEU A 177 16.47 -6.59 -6.15
C LEU A 177 17.42 -6.03 -7.23
N PRO A 178 17.65 -6.73 -8.35
CA PRO A 178 18.49 -6.22 -9.43
C PRO A 178 18.01 -4.87 -9.98
N GLU A 179 18.92 -4.09 -10.57
CA GLU A 179 18.60 -2.76 -11.11
C GLU A 179 17.47 -2.81 -12.15
N GLU A 180 17.50 -3.78 -13.06
CA GLU A 180 16.44 -3.94 -14.06
C GLU A 180 15.06 -4.17 -13.43
N GLU A 181 15.00 -4.97 -12.38
CA GLU A 181 13.75 -5.23 -11.65
C GLU A 181 13.30 -4.01 -10.85
N ALA A 182 14.23 -3.22 -10.30
CA ALA A 182 13.92 -1.94 -9.68
C ALA A 182 13.34 -0.92 -10.67
N ILE A 183 13.85 -0.86 -11.91
CA ILE A 183 13.29 -0.01 -12.97
C ILE A 183 11.88 -0.48 -13.34
N ARG A 184 11.70 -1.80 -13.55
CA ARG A 184 10.38 -2.38 -13.85
C ARG A 184 9.37 -2.15 -12.73
N LEU A 185 9.81 -2.16 -11.47
CA LEU A 185 8.98 -1.79 -10.33
C LEU A 185 8.51 -0.34 -10.46
N LYS A 186 9.42 0.62 -10.62
CA LYS A 186 9.08 2.05 -10.76
C LYS A 186 8.12 2.30 -11.93
N LEU A 187 8.29 1.58 -13.04
CA LEU A 187 7.36 1.63 -14.17
C LEU A 187 5.98 1.06 -13.81
N ALA A 188 5.90 -0.07 -13.11
CA ALA A 188 4.62 -0.64 -12.68
C ALA A 188 3.87 0.30 -11.71
N ILE A 189 4.58 0.95 -10.78
CA ILE A 189 3.99 1.96 -9.89
C ILE A 189 3.47 3.16 -10.69
N ARG A 190 4.27 3.67 -11.64
CA ARG A 190 3.84 4.76 -12.52
C ARG A 190 2.60 4.35 -13.33
N ASP A 191 2.60 3.13 -13.87
CA ASP A 191 1.50 2.61 -14.65
C ASP A 191 0.24 2.53 -13.79
N TRP A 192 0.32 2.10 -12.53
CA TRP A 192 -0.81 2.09 -11.60
C TRP A 192 -1.51 3.44 -11.51
N TYR A 193 -0.77 4.51 -11.21
CA TYR A 193 -1.34 5.86 -11.13
C TYR A 193 -1.90 6.35 -12.47
N LYS A 194 -1.25 5.99 -13.59
CA LYS A 194 -1.74 6.29 -14.94
C LYS A 194 -2.99 5.52 -15.36
N LEU A 195 -3.42 4.49 -14.62
CA LEU A 195 -4.69 3.83 -14.91
C LEU A 195 -5.88 4.68 -14.46
N MET A 196 -5.65 5.63 -13.54
CA MET A 196 -6.67 6.52 -12.95
C MET A 196 -6.68 7.93 -13.57
N GLU A 197 -5.77 8.21 -14.50
CA GLU A 197 -5.76 9.41 -15.36
C GLU A 197 -6.60 9.17 -16.62
#